data_AF-A0A518CX24-F1
#
_entry.id   AF-A0A518CX24-F1
#
_cell.length_a   1.000
_cell.length_b   1.000
_cell.length_c   1.000
_cell.angle_alpha   90.00
_cell.angle_beta   90.00
_cell.angle_gamma   90.00
#
_symmetry.space_group_name_H-M   'P 1'
#
loop_
_entity.id
_entity.type
_entity.pdbx_description
1 polymer ?
#
loop_
_entity_poly.entity_id
_entity_poly.type
_entity_poly.pdbx_seq_one_letter_code
_entity_poly.pdbx_strand_id
1 'polypeptide(L)'
;MEIERATPEDLDDWTALRYALWGGDLARLRDEARALLDADDQVAFLAREANAGAIGFVEASSRTATPRTYAFVEGWFVSPSRRGAGHGAHLLEAVEDWALHRGIDTLLSDTQPEHYPESLAAHARAGYVPVSTTTVLLKRLAADVAAVESDVRPEPGAMLHHLSIGVRDIGRSAGFYDAVLGALGFVRVWSDLRPGESNQAVGYGSAGGGDRFAIKQHDGAHAPGAGSHLAFSASSRRAVDAFHAAALAHGGMSDGAPGLRPHYGPDYYACFVVDPDGHRIEAVITTAELSTHEV
;
A
#
# COMPACT_ATOMS: atom_id res chain seq x y z
N MET A 1 -35.00 6.18 -11.50
CA MET A 1 -34.12 5.74 -10.40
C MET A 1 -34.13 6.87 -9.40
N GLU A 2 -34.32 6.53 -8.13
CA GLU A 2 -34.49 7.49 -7.04
C GLU A 2 -33.41 7.23 -6.00
N ILE A 3 -32.77 8.30 -5.51
CA ILE A 3 -31.81 8.25 -4.41
C ILE A 3 -32.51 8.82 -3.19
N GLU A 4 -32.67 8.01 -2.15
CA GLU A 4 -33.42 8.37 -0.95
C GLU A 4 -32.56 8.16 0.28
N ARG A 5 -32.72 9.01 1.29
CA ARG A 5 -32.08 8.80 2.59
C ARG A 5 -32.70 7.58 3.24
N ALA A 6 -31.87 6.67 3.74
CA ALA A 6 -32.34 5.46 4.41
C ALA A 6 -33.17 5.80 5.66
N THR A 7 -34.19 4.98 5.90
CA THR A 7 -35.13 5.07 7.01
C THR A 7 -35.26 3.70 7.72
N PRO A 8 -35.92 3.62 8.89
CA PRO A 8 -36.15 2.34 9.54
C PRO A 8 -36.93 1.31 8.69
N GLU A 9 -37.73 1.76 7.73
CA GLU A 9 -38.49 0.88 6.82
C GLU A 9 -37.58 0.19 5.80
N ASP A 10 -36.40 0.75 5.54
CA ASP A 10 -35.46 0.24 4.55
C ASP A 10 -34.51 -0.84 5.09
N LEU A 11 -34.55 -1.14 6.39
CA LEU A 11 -33.58 -2.00 7.05
C LEU A 11 -33.46 -3.39 6.41
N ASP A 12 -34.54 -3.96 5.90
CA ASP A 12 -34.51 -5.28 5.24
C ASP A 12 -33.69 -5.25 3.95
N ASP A 13 -34.06 -4.36 3.02
CA ASP A 13 -33.39 -4.18 1.73
C ASP A 13 -31.92 -3.74 1.92
N TRP A 14 -31.69 -2.79 2.82
CA TRP A 14 -30.35 -2.27 3.08
C TRP A 14 -29.45 -3.33 3.71
N THR A 15 -29.94 -4.10 4.69
CA THR A 15 -29.16 -5.21 5.28
C THR A 15 -28.77 -6.24 4.22
N ALA A 16 -29.66 -6.56 3.28
CA ALA A 16 -29.36 -7.47 2.19
C ALA A 16 -28.24 -6.93 1.27
N LEU A 17 -28.23 -5.63 0.98
CA LEU A 17 -27.15 -4.99 0.23
C LEU A 17 -25.83 -4.94 1.02
N ARG A 18 -25.87 -4.63 2.33
CA ARG A 18 -24.69 -4.67 3.22
C ARG A 18 -24.06 -6.06 3.23
N TYR A 19 -24.90 -7.10 3.29
CA TYR A 19 -24.45 -8.49 3.20
C TYR A 19 -23.84 -8.80 1.82
N ALA A 20 -24.40 -8.28 0.74
CA ALA A 20 -23.83 -8.46 -0.60
C ALA A 20 -22.45 -7.80 -0.75
N LEU A 21 -22.17 -6.71 -0.03
CA LEU A 21 -20.87 -6.03 -0.03
C LEU A 21 -19.84 -6.69 0.90
N TRP A 22 -20.21 -6.94 2.16
CA TRP A 22 -19.27 -7.33 3.23
C TRP A 22 -19.40 -8.79 3.70
N GLY A 23 -20.46 -9.50 3.31
CA GLY A 23 -20.79 -10.81 3.87
C GLY A 23 -21.01 -10.77 5.39
N GLY A 24 -20.81 -11.90 6.06
CA GLY A 24 -20.84 -11.99 7.52
C GLY A 24 -22.23 -12.21 8.12
N ASP A 25 -22.42 -11.81 9.38
CA ASP A 25 -23.66 -12.06 10.13
C ASP A 25 -24.75 -11.01 9.84
N LEU A 26 -25.90 -11.48 9.36
CA LEU A 26 -27.03 -10.61 8.98
C LEU A 26 -27.64 -9.84 10.15
N ALA A 27 -27.68 -10.43 11.36
CA ALA A 27 -28.25 -9.75 12.52
C ALA A 27 -27.34 -8.58 12.96
N ARG A 28 -26.02 -8.81 13.01
CA ARG A 28 -25.03 -7.75 13.26
C ARG A 28 -25.12 -6.63 12.22
N LEU A 29 -25.20 -6.98 10.93
CA LEU A 29 -25.31 -5.98 9.86
C LEU A 29 -26.61 -5.16 9.99
N ARG A 30 -27.71 -5.78 10.40
CA ARG A 30 -28.97 -5.08 10.65
C ARG A 30 -28.87 -4.14 11.84
N ASP A 31 -28.26 -4.58 12.94
CA ASP A 31 -28.09 -3.77 14.15
C ASP A 31 -27.19 -2.57 13.89
N GLU A 32 -26.10 -2.74 13.15
CA GLU A 32 -25.22 -1.65 12.72
C GLU A 32 -25.93 -0.65 11.78
N ALA A 33 -26.74 -1.14 10.82
CA ALA A 33 -27.53 -0.29 9.94
C ALA A 33 -28.55 0.55 10.74
N ARG A 34 -29.19 -0.06 11.75
CA ARG A 34 -30.08 0.65 12.67
C ARG A 34 -29.32 1.71 13.48
N ALA A 35 -28.15 1.38 14.02
CA ALA A 35 -27.35 2.32 14.79
C ALA A 35 -26.93 3.55 13.97
N LEU A 36 -26.67 3.37 12.67
CA LEU A 36 -26.34 4.48 11.76
C LEU A 36 -27.51 5.46 11.59
N LEU A 37 -28.76 4.99 11.56
CA LEU A 37 -29.95 5.86 11.46
C LEU A 37 -30.08 6.81 12.67
N ASP A 38 -29.59 6.40 13.83
CA ASP A 38 -29.65 7.17 15.07
C ASP A 38 -28.42 8.09 15.26
N ALA A 39 -27.40 7.99 14.40
CA ALA A 39 -26.16 8.76 14.50
C ALA A 39 -26.26 10.14 13.82
N ASP A 40 -25.88 11.20 14.54
CA ASP A 40 -25.92 12.58 14.04
C ASP A 40 -24.85 12.87 12.97
N ASP A 41 -23.73 12.15 13.07
CA ASP A 41 -22.53 12.28 12.25
C ASP A 41 -22.48 11.28 11.10
N GLN A 42 -23.53 10.48 10.87
CA GLN A 42 -23.58 9.50 9.78
C GLN A 42 -24.81 9.67 8.89
N VAL A 43 -24.71 9.13 7.68
CA VAL A 43 -25.81 9.10 6.72
C VAL A 43 -25.72 7.86 5.84
N ALA A 44 -26.88 7.34 5.43
CA ALA A 44 -26.98 6.35 4.40
C ALA A 44 -28.00 6.78 3.35
N PHE A 45 -27.68 6.54 2.08
CA PHE A 45 -28.59 6.72 0.96
C PHE A 45 -28.75 5.40 0.20
N LEU A 46 -29.96 5.17 -0.32
CA LEU A 46 -30.32 3.99 -1.09
C LEU A 46 -30.72 4.39 -2.51
N ALA A 47 -30.26 3.63 -3.49
CA ALA A 47 -30.68 3.74 -4.87
C ALA A 47 -31.81 2.74 -5.13
N ARG A 48 -32.95 3.22 -5.63
CA ARG A 48 -34.13 2.41 -5.96
C ARG A 48 -34.51 2.55 -7.44
N GLU A 49 -34.99 1.45 -8.00
CA GLU A 49 -35.62 1.41 -9.32
C GLU A 49 -37.14 1.23 -9.18
N ALA A 50 -37.91 1.77 -10.12
CA ALA A 50 -39.35 1.60 -10.12
C ALA A 50 -39.71 0.10 -10.21
N ASN A 51 -40.50 -0.39 -9.24
CA ASN A 51 -40.91 -1.79 -9.10
C ASN A 51 -39.78 -2.79 -8.74
N ALA A 52 -38.65 -2.30 -8.24
CA ALA A 52 -37.58 -3.13 -7.66
C ALA A 52 -37.26 -2.64 -6.23
N GLY A 53 -36.72 -3.54 -5.39
CA GLY A 53 -36.16 -3.15 -4.09
C GLY A 53 -34.93 -2.26 -4.24
N ALA A 54 -34.25 -1.94 -3.14
CA ALA A 54 -33.01 -1.18 -3.20
C ALA A 54 -31.96 -1.94 -4.03
N ILE A 55 -31.30 -1.24 -4.96
CA ILE A 55 -30.31 -1.80 -5.88
C ILE A 55 -28.88 -1.40 -5.53
N GLY A 56 -28.70 -0.44 -4.63
CA GLY A 56 -27.41 0.04 -4.18
C GLY A 56 -27.54 0.94 -2.96
N PHE A 57 -26.42 1.18 -2.28
CA PHE A 57 -26.35 2.06 -1.13
C PHE A 57 -25.01 2.79 -1.07
N VAL A 58 -24.99 3.89 -0.33
CA VAL A 58 -23.76 4.51 0.17
C VAL A 58 -23.96 4.89 1.63
N GLU A 59 -22.95 4.59 2.46
CA GLU A 59 -22.83 4.96 3.86
C GLU A 59 -21.67 5.94 4.00
N ALA A 60 -21.85 7.02 4.75
CA ALA A 60 -20.82 8.00 5.02
C ALA A 60 -20.89 8.54 6.46
N SER A 61 -19.74 8.98 6.98
CA SER A 61 -19.62 9.62 8.29
C SER A 61 -18.88 10.95 8.19
N SER A 62 -19.10 11.86 9.14
CA SER A 62 -18.30 13.07 9.33
C SER A 62 -17.29 12.82 10.44
N ARG A 63 -16.01 12.99 10.15
CA ARG A 63 -14.90 12.74 11.07
C ARG A 63 -14.14 14.05 11.32
N THR A 64 -13.69 14.25 12.55
CA THR A 64 -12.89 15.42 12.92
C THR A 64 -11.47 14.99 13.25
N ALA A 65 -10.50 15.44 12.46
CA ALA A 65 -9.08 15.34 12.76
C ALA A 65 -8.54 16.77 12.82
N THR A 66 -8.21 17.25 14.02
CA THR A 66 -7.75 18.63 14.23
C THR A 66 -6.64 18.98 13.22
N PRO A 67 -6.78 20.02 12.38
CA PRO A 67 -7.72 21.15 12.48
C PRO A 67 -8.96 21.11 11.57
N ARG A 68 -9.30 19.99 10.91
CA ARG A 68 -10.40 19.93 9.92
C ARG A 68 -11.41 18.82 10.17
N THR A 69 -12.65 19.08 9.78
CA THR A 69 -13.70 18.07 9.65
C THR A 69 -13.80 17.67 8.18
N TYR A 70 -13.90 16.37 7.93
CA TYR A 70 -14.07 15.80 6.59
C TYR A 70 -15.16 14.73 6.61
N ALA A 71 -15.75 14.46 5.46
CA ALA A 71 -16.66 13.34 5.28
C ALA A 71 -15.86 12.11 4.83
N PHE A 72 -16.31 10.92 5.18
CA PHE A 72 -15.67 9.65 4.83
C PHE A 72 -16.72 8.67 4.33
N VAL A 73 -16.53 8.10 3.14
CA VAL A 73 -17.39 7.02 2.62
C VAL A 73 -17.01 5.70 3.30
N GLU A 74 -17.94 5.14 4.08
CA GLU A 74 -17.76 3.90 4.85
C GLU A 74 -18.12 2.65 4.03
N GLY A 75 -19.07 2.79 3.12
CA GLY A 75 -19.53 1.70 2.26
C GLY A 75 -20.18 2.26 1.01
N TRP A 76 -19.87 1.68 -0.15
CA TRP A 76 -20.44 2.11 -1.42
C TRP A 76 -20.64 0.90 -2.33
N PHE A 77 -21.89 0.61 -2.66
CA PHE A 77 -22.24 -0.60 -3.39
C PHE A 77 -23.39 -0.38 -4.36
N VAL A 78 -23.26 -0.97 -5.53
CA VAL A 78 -24.34 -1.14 -6.50
C VAL A 78 -24.34 -2.59 -6.95
N SER A 79 -25.53 -3.19 -6.97
CA SER A 79 -25.74 -4.57 -7.41
C SER A 79 -25.07 -4.82 -8.76
N PRO A 80 -24.31 -5.92 -8.96
CA PRO A 80 -23.52 -6.13 -10.17
C PRO A 80 -24.29 -5.98 -11.49
N SER A 81 -25.54 -6.45 -11.52
CA SER A 81 -26.44 -6.36 -12.69
C SER A 81 -26.94 -4.94 -13.02
N ARG A 82 -26.65 -3.96 -12.16
CA ARG A 82 -27.05 -2.55 -12.27
C ARG A 82 -25.86 -1.60 -12.41
N ARG A 83 -24.63 -2.11 -12.45
CA ARG A 83 -23.43 -1.28 -12.62
C ARG A 83 -23.33 -0.75 -14.04
N GLY A 84 -22.65 0.39 -14.20
CA GLY A 84 -22.48 1.06 -15.50
C GLY A 84 -23.61 2.01 -15.90
N ALA A 85 -24.70 2.08 -15.13
CA ALA A 85 -25.83 2.98 -15.37
C ALA A 85 -25.78 4.30 -14.56
N GLY A 86 -24.64 4.61 -13.94
CA GLY A 86 -24.44 5.87 -13.19
C GLY A 86 -25.02 5.89 -11.76
N HIS A 87 -25.67 4.82 -11.29
CA HIS A 87 -26.27 4.77 -9.95
C HIS A 87 -25.28 5.05 -8.81
N GLY A 88 -24.05 4.56 -8.92
CA GLY A 88 -23.02 4.80 -7.92
C GLY A 88 -22.62 6.27 -7.82
N ALA A 89 -22.58 6.99 -8.96
CA ALA A 89 -22.27 8.42 -8.98
C ALA A 89 -23.37 9.24 -8.30
N HIS A 90 -24.64 8.99 -8.63
CA HIS A 90 -25.76 9.68 -7.98
C HIS A 90 -25.85 9.40 -6.47
N LEU A 91 -25.44 8.21 -6.01
CA LEU A 91 -25.31 7.92 -4.58
C LEU A 91 -24.25 8.82 -3.93
N LEU A 92 -23.08 8.96 -4.55
CA LEU A 92 -22.01 9.84 -4.05
C LEU A 92 -22.42 11.31 -4.08
N GLU A 93 -23.10 11.78 -5.12
CA GLU A 93 -23.64 13.14 -5.20
C GLU A 93 -24.55 13.45 -3.98
N ALA A 94 -25.38 12.50 -3.54
CA ALA A 94 -26.19 12.68 -2.33
C ALA A 94 -25.36 12.80 -1.04
N VAL A 95 -24.20 12.11 -0.96
CA VAL A 95 -23.25 12.25 0.15
C VAL A 95 -22.51 13.59 0.08
N GLU A 96 -22.11 14.04 -1.11
CA GLU A 96 -21.51 15.35 -1.33
C GLU A 96 -22.46 16.47 -0.89
N ASP A 97 -23.72 16.41 -1.32
CA ASP A 97 -24.75 17.36 -0.88
C ASP A 97 -24.89 17.33 0.65
N TRP A 98 -24.99 16.14 1.26
CA TRP A 98 -25.08 16.00 2.71
C TRP A 98 -23.88 16.63 3.46
N ALA A 99 -22.66 16.45 2.94
CA ALA A 99 -21.43 16.99 3.50
C ALA A 99 -21.39 18.53 3.35
N LEU A 100 -21.71 19.05 2.16
CA LEU A 100 -21.71 20.48 1.87
C LEU A 100 -22.74 21.23 2.73
N HIS A 101 -23.93 20.66 2.97
CA HIS A 101 -24.93 21.23 3.88
C HIS A 101 -24.44 21.34 5.34
N ARG A 102 -23.40 20.58 5.71
CA ARG A 102 -22.73 20.62 7.02
C ARG A 102 -21.47 21.50 7.02
N GLY A 103 -21.17 22.18 5.91
CA GLY A 103 -19.95 22.98 5.77
C GLY A 103 -18.67 22.16 5.64
N ILE A 104 -18.78 20.89 5.24
CA ILE A 104 -17.66 19.99 4.98
C ILE A 104 -17.32 20.04 3.49
N ASP A 105 -16.08 20.37 3.14
CA ASP A 105 -15.61 20.56 1.76
C ASP A 105 -14.71 19.42 1.25
N THR A 106 -14.46 18.41 2.09
CA THR A 106 -13.53 17.32 1.82
C THR A 106 -14.24 15.99 2.04
N LEU A 107 -14.27 15.15 1.01
CA LEU A 107 -14.79 13.78 1.06
C LEU A 107 -13.66 12.78 0.79
N LEU A 108 -13.41 11.91 1.76
CA LEU A 108 -12.40 10.86 1.69
C LEU A 108 -13.06 9.49 1.56
N SER A 109 -12.31 8.53 1.05
CA SER A 109 -12.67 7.11 1.05
C SER A 109 -11.39 6.29 0.98
N ASP A 110 -11.45 5.04 1.42
CA ASP A 110 -10.41 4.05 1.19
C ASP A 110 -10.95 2.88 0.37
N THR A 111 -10.05 2.08 -0.18
CA THR A 111 -10.44 0.88 -0.87
C THR A 111 -9.33 -0.16 -0.86
N GLN A 112 -9.71 -1.41 -1.08
CA GLN A 112 -8.84 -2.57 -1.24
C GLN A 112 -8.97 -3.07 -2.68
N PRO A 113 -8.15 -2.56 -3.62
CA PRO A 113 -8.28 -2.87 -5.04
C PRO A 113 -8.18 -4.37 -5.35
N GLU A 114 -7.51 -5.13 -4.50
CA GLU A 114 -7.39 -6.58 -4.58
C GLU A 114 -8.71 -7.32 -4.30
N HIS A 115 -9.53 -6.81 -3.38
CA HIS A 115 -10.85 -7.36 -3.06
C HIS A 115 -11.96 -6.75 -3.92
N TYR A 116 -11.80 -5.47 -4.30
CA TYR A 116 -12.78 -4.67 -5.04
C TYR A 116 -12.11 -4.00 -6.26
N PRO A 117 -11.76 -4.76 -7.32
CA PRO A 117 -10.97 -4.26 -8.43
C PRO A 117 -11.65 -3.13 -9.23
N GLU A 118 -12.98 -3.10 -9.26
CA GLU A 118 -13.76 -2.02 -9.86
C GLU A 118 -13.71 -0.71 -9.06
N SER A 119 -13.34 -0.75 -7.78
CA SER A 119 -13.51 0.36 -6.86
C SER A 119 -12.61 1.55 -7.19
N LEU A 120 -11.32 1.32 -7.50
CA LEU A 120 -10.41 2.42 -7.88
C LEU A 120 -10.91 3.17 -9.12
N ALA A 121 -11.38 2.45 -10.13
CA ALA A 121 -11.93 3.06 -11.34
C ALA A 121 -13.24 3.81 -11.06
N ALA A 122 -14.06 3.33 -10.12
CA ALA A 122 -15.27 4.02 -9.70
C ALA A 122 -14.93 5.33 -8.96
N HIS A 123 -14.00 5.29 -8.00
CA HIS A 123 -13.49 6.47 -7.29
C HIS A 123 -12.92 7.51 -8.26
N ALA A 124 -12.05 7.10 -9.20
CA ALA A 124 -11.47 8.01 -10.18
C ALA A 124 -12.53 8.70 -11.07
N ARG A 125 -13.58 7.97 -11.48
CA ARG A 125 -14.71 8.55 -12.25
C ARG A 125 -15.56 9.51 -11.43
N ALA A 126 -15.61 9.33 -10.11
CA ALA A 126 -16.27 10.24 -9.18
C ALA A 126 -15.38 11.41 -8.74
N GLY A 127 -14.20 11.59 -9.33
CA GLY A 127 -13.33 12.74 -9.06
C GLY A 127 -12.38 12.56 -7.88
N TYR A 128 -12.31 11.37 -7.26
CA TYR A 128 -11.31 11.09 -6.24
C TYR A 128 -9.90 11.04 -6.86
N VAL A 129 -8.94 11.58 -6.11
CA VAL A 129 -7.51 11.44 -6.40
C VAL A 129 -6.85 10.63 -5.28
N PRO A 130 -5.97 9.66 -5.59
CA PRO A 130 -5.22 8.96 -4.56
C PRO A 130 -4.33 9.92 -3.78
N VAL A 131 -4.47 9.94 -2.44
CA VAL A 131 -3.70 10.83 -1.56
C VAL A 131 -2.72 10.09 -0.64
N SER A 132 -2.97 8.82 -0.33
CA SER A 132 -2.12 7.99 0.52
C SER A 132 -2.42 6.50 0.35
N THR A 133 -1.49 5.64 0.75
CA THR A 133 -1.73 4.19 0.93
C THR A 133 -1.77 3.87 2.43
N THR A 134 -2.77 3.09 2.84
CA THR A 134 -2.92 2.67 4.25
C THR A 134 -2.39 1.26 4.44
N THR A 135 -1.42 1.07 5.33
CA THR A 135 -0.99 -0.26 5.77
C THR A 135 -1.69 -0.63 7.07
N VAL A 136 -2.49 -1.71 7.05
CA VAL A 136 -3.17 -2.23 8.25
C VAL A 136 -2.28 -3.28 8.93
N LEU A 137 -1.93 -3.05 10.20
CA LEU A 137 -1.12 -3.96 11.00
C LEU A 137 -1.99 -4.72 12.02
N LEU A 138 -1.90 -6.05 12.03
CA LEU A 138 -2.61 -6.91 12.99
C LEU A 138 -1.67 -7.34 14.13
N LYS A 139 -2.03 -7.03 15.38
CA LYS A 139 -1.39 -7.59 16.59
C LYS A 139 -2.43 -8.33 17.43
N ARG A 140 -2.27 -9.65 17.59
CA ARG A 140 -3.12 -10.44 18.49
C ARG A 140 -2.69 -10.20 19.95
N LEU A 141 -3.66 -9.93 20.84
CA LEU A 141 -3.41 -9.60 22.24
C LEU A 141 -3.58 -10.79 23.21
N ALA A 142 -4.12 -11.94 22.77
CA ALA A 142 -4.28 -13.15 23.57
C ALA A 142 -4.03 -14.43 22.74
N ALA A 143 -3.51 -15.48 23.39
CA ALA A 143 -3.01 -16.70 22.74
C ALA A 143 -4.07 -17.78 22.44
N ASP A 144 -5.31 -17.66 22.94
CA ASP A 144 -6.30 -18.76 22.91
C ASP A 144 -7.53 -18.51 22.02
N VAL A 145 -7.46 -17.58 21.06
CA VAL A 145 -8.47 -17.54 20.00
C VAL A 145 -8.02 -18.52 18.94
N ALA A 146 -8.70 -19.68 18.88
CA ALA A 146 -8.62 -20.64 17.79
C ALA A 146 -8.45 -19.88 16.48
N ALA A 147 -7.41 -20.22 15.73
CA ALA A 147 -7.06 -19.53 14.50
C ALA A 147 -8.29 -19.45 13.60
N VAL A 148 -8.94 -18.30 13.58
CA VAL A 148 -9.59 -17.83 12.36
C VAL A 148 -8.40 -17.73 11.41
N GLU A 149 -8.33 -18.67 10.46
CA GLU A 149 -7.47 -18.53 9.29
C GLU A 149 -7.86 -17.19 8.68
N SER A 150 -7.06 -16.16 8.97
CA SER A 150 -7.12 -14.95 8.20
C SER A 150 -6.65 -15.36 6.81
N ASP A 151 -7.55 -15.40 5.84
CA ASP A 151 -7.24 -15.53 4.41
C ASP A 151 -6.53 -14.26 3.88
N VAL A 152 -5.80 -13.56 4.75
CA VAL A 152 -4.78 -12.57 4.41
C VAL A 152 -3.62 -13.37 3.82
N ARG A 153 -3.82 -13.79 2.58
CA ARG A 153 -2.73 -14.31 1.76
C ARG A 153 -1.74 -13.16 1.58
N PRO A 154 -0.43 -13.37 1.75
CA PRO A 154 0.53 -12.37 1.35
C PRO A 154 0.30 -12.03 -0.13
N GLU A 155 0.16 -10.73 -0.40
CA GLU A 155 0.05 -10.08 -1.70
C GLU A 155 0.50 -10.92 -2.91
N PRO A 156 -0.36 -11.22 -3.88
CA PRO A 156 0.08 -11.60 -5.23
C PRO A 156 0.59 -10.38 -6.03
N GLY A 157 1.35 -9.49 -5.37
CA GLY A 157 1.99 -8.30 -5.94
C GLY A 157 3.52 -8.31 -5.87
N ALA A 158 4.14 -9.23 -5.13
CA ALA A 158 5.59 -9.32 -5.05
C ALA A 158 6.15 -10.25 -6.15
N MET A 159 6.55 -9.68 -7.29
CA MET A 159 7.26 -10.44 -8.35
C MET A 159 8.51 -11.17 -7.83
N LEU A 160 9.17 -10.63 -6.78
CA LEU A 160 10.28 -11.26 -6.08
C LEU A 160 10.01 -11.28 -4.58
N HIS A 161 10.08 -12.46 -3.97
CA HIS A 161 9.95 -12.60 -2.52
C HIS A 161 11.21 -12.13 -1.78
N HIS A 162 12.37 -12.64 -2.22
CA HIS A 162 13.69 -12.31 -1.69
C HIS A 162 14.76 -12.64 -2.75
N LEU A 163 15.94 -12.03 -2.64
CA LEU A 163 17.10 -12.28 -3.52
C LEU A 163 18.34 -12.54 -2.67
N SER A 164 19.23 -13.41 -3.14
CA SER A 164 20.57 -13.55 -2.57
C SER A 164 21.64 -13.48 -3.65
N ILE A 165 22.78 -12.88 -3.33
CA ILE A 165 23.97 -12.87 -4.18
C ILE A 165 25.17 -13.48 -3.45
N GLY A 166 26.10 -14.04 -4.22
CA GLY A 166 27.37 -14.54 -3.71
C GLY A 166 28.40 -13.43 -3.58
N VAL A 167 29.18 -13.45 -2.50
CA VAL A 167 30.34 -12.56 -2.28
C VAL A 167 31.57 -13.36 -1.86
N ARG A 168 32.78 -12.86 -2.13
CA ARG A 168 34.01 -13.59 -1.80
C ARG A 168 34.50 -13.36 -0.37
N ASP A 169 34.27 -12.17 0.16
CA ASP A 169 34.64 -11.79 1.53
C ASP A 169 33.42 -11.19 2.23
N ILE A 170 32.86 -11.90 3.21
CA ILE A 170 31.64 -11.47 3.88
C ILE A 170 31.86 -10.20 4.71
N GLY A 171 33.04 -10.01 5.31
CA GLY A 171 33.33 -8.86 6.16
C GLY A 171 33.38 -7.57 5.36
N ARG A 172 34.15 -7.59 4.25
CA ARG A 172 34.23 -6.47 3.31
C ARG A 172 32.87 -6.14 2.71
N SER A 173 32.15 -7.17 2.25
CA SER A 173 30.87 -6.99 1.58
C SER A 173 29.80 -6.52 2.55
N ALA A 174 29.76 -7.05 3.77
CA ALA A 174 28.82 -6.61 4.78
C ALA A 174 29.05 -5.14 5.18
N GLY A 175 30.30 -4.71 5.34
CA GLY A 175 30.60 -3.29 5.59
C GLY A 175 30.14 -2.37 4.45
N PHE A 176 30.30 -2.80 3.20
CA PHE A 176 29.78 -2.08 2.04
C PHE A 176 28.24 -2.02 2.04
N TYR A 177 27.57 -3.17 2.19
CA TYR A 177 26.11 -3.26 2.13
C TYR A 177 25.41 -2.60 3.32
N ASP A 178 26.00 -2.63 4.52
CA ASP A 178 25.53 -1.85 5.67
C ASP A 178 25.48 -0.35 5.34
N ALA A 179 26.53 0.17 4.70
CA ALA A 179 26.65 1.59 4.40
C ALA A 179 25.67 2.03 3.30
N VAL A 180 25.63 1.30 2.17
CA VAL A 180 24.79 1.71 1.03
C VAL A 180 23.31 1.46 1.32
N LEU A 181 22.94 0.33 1.91
CA LEU A 181 21.54 0.04 2.23
C LEU A 181 21.06 0.88 3.43
N GLY A 182 21.94 1.19 4.38
CA GLY A 182 21.68 2.14 5.46
C GLY A 182 21.34 3.54 4.96
N ALA A 183 22.00 4.01 3.89
CA ALA A 183 21.67 5.29 3.25
C ALA A 183 20.25 5.32 2.65
N LEU A 184 19.68 4.15 2.33
CA LEU A 184 18.31 3.98 1.85
C LEU A 184 17.30 3.70 2.98
N GLY A 185 17.77 3.57 4.23
CA GLY A 185 16.93 3.29 5.40
C GLY A 185 16.72 1.80 5.69
N PHE A 186 17.41 0.90 4.99
CA PHE A 186 17.38 -0.54 5.29
C PHE A 186 18.43 -0.89 6.35
N VAL A 187 18.17 -1.99 7.06
CA VAL A 187 19.05 -2.47 8.12
C VAL A 187 19.37 -3.94 7.93
N ARG A 188 20.44 -4.36 8.58
CA ARG A 188 20.72 -5.78 8.78
C ARG A 188 19.65 -6.36 9.70
N VAL A 189 18.94 -7.39 9.23
CA VAL A 189 17.87 -8.06 9.99
C VAL A 189 18.33 -9.37 10.61
N TRP A 190 19.36 -10.01 10.04
CA TRP A 190 20.03 -11.16 10.62
C TRP A 190 21.49 -11.25 10.15
N SER A 191 22.33 -11.93 10.92
CA SER A 191 23.72 -12.22 10.57
C SER A 191 24.12 -13.61 11.03
N ASP A 192 24.80 -14.33 10.15
CA ASP A 192 25.52 -15.56 10.45
C ASP A 192 27.01 -15.34 10.14
N LEU A 193 27.69 -14.68 11.07
CA LEU A 193 29.11 -14.32 10.95
C LEU A 193 29.92 -15.19 11.92
N ARG A 194 30.77 -16.03 11.34
CA ARG A 194 31.63 -17.00 12.01
C ARG A 194 33.07 -16.79 11.54
N PRO A 195 33.85 -15.91 12.20
CA PRO A 195 35.20 -15.57 11.78
C PRO A 195 36.07 -16.81 11.57
N GLY A 196 36.72 -16.91 10.40
CA GLY A 196 37.57 -18.05 10.05
C GLY A 196 36.83 -19.25 9.42
N GLU A 197 35.50 -19.19 9.29
CA GLU A 197 34.70 -20.24 8.65
C GLU A 197 34.15 -19.83 7.27
N SER A 198 33.79 -20.83 6.47
CA SER A 198 33.07 -20.66 5.20
C SER A 198 31.55 -20.60 5.40
N ASN A 199 30.81 -20.26 4.33
CA ASN A 199 29.34 -20.23 4.31
C ASN A 199 28.69 -19.26 5.31
N GLN A 200 29.35 -18.12 5.55
CA GLN A 200 28.79 -17.01 6.33
C GLN A 200 27.79 -16.22 5.47
N ALA A 201 26.82 -15.57 6.11
CA ALA A 201 25.81 -14.81 5.39
C ALA A 201 25.23 -13.65 6.22
N VAL A 202 24.70 -12.65 5.52
CA VAL A 202 24.04 -11.49 6.13
C VAL A 202 22.78 -11.18 5.33
N GLY A 203 21.68 -10.91 6.04
CA GLY A 203 20.40 -10.52 5.45
C GLY A 203 19.99 -9.09 5.80
N TYR A 204 19.39 -8.42 4.83
CA TYR A 204 18.96 -7.02 4.89
C TYR A 204 17.47 -6.89 4.56
N GLY A 205 16.83 -5.94 5.23
CA GLY A 205 15.42 -5.63 5.06
C GLY A 205 15.03 -4.37 5.83
N SER A 206 13.73 -4.18 6.02
CA SER A 206 13.22 -3.10 6.84
C SER A 206 13.46 -3.37 8.32
N ALA A 207 13.56 -2.30 9.12
CA ALA A 207 13.58 -2.44 10.58
C ALA A 207 12.31 -3.18 11.05
N GLY A 208 12.47 -4.23 11.84
CA GLY A 208 11.37 -5.10 12.28
C GLY A 208 11.33 -6.49 11.62
N GLY A 209 12.19 -6.76 10.61
CA GLY A 209 12.39 -8.09 10.03
C GLY A 209 11.97 -8.20 8.56
N GLY A 210 11.92 -9.44 8.06
CA GLY A 210 11.58 -9.75 6.66
C GLY A 210 12.71 -9.44 5.70
N ASP A 211 13.72 -10.31 5.64
CA ASP A 211 14.84 -10.13 4.71
C ASP A 211 14.37 -10.18 3.26
N ARG A 212 14.84 -9.21 2.47
CA ARG A 212 14.56 -9.10 1.03
C ARG A 212 15.82 -9.30 0.20
N PHE A 213 16.98 -8.99 0.77
CA PHE A 213 18.27 -9.11 0.11
C PHE A 213 19.28 -9.74 1.06
N ALA A 214 20.05 -10.72 0.59
CA ALA A 214 21.11 -11.33 1.38
C ALA A 214 22.40 -11.50 0.57
N ILE A 215 23.53 -11.40 1.27
CA ILE A 215 24.85 -11.74 0.74
C ILE A 215 25.32 -13.03 1.40
N LYS A 216 25.89 -13.94 0.59
CA LYS A 216 26.35 -15.25 1.04
C LYS A 216 27.79 -15.46 0.62
N GLN A 217 28.66 -15.80 1.56
CA GLN A 217 30.07 -16.06 1.26
C GLN A 217 30.23 -17.36 0.49
N HIS A 218 30.92 -17.31 -0.66
CA HIS A 218 31.26 -18.49 -1.43
C HIS A 218 32.55 -18.26 -2.23
N ASP A 219 33.47 -19.22 -2.22
CA ASP A 219 34.79 -19.07 -2.86
C ASP A 219 34.69 -18.83 -4.38
N GLY A 220 33.68 -19.44 -5.01
CA GLY A 220 33.37 -19.27 -6.44
C GLY A 220 32.46 -18.08 -6.78
N ALA A 221 32.18 -17.17 -5.83
CA ALA A 221 31.31 -16.03 -6.06
C ALA A 221 31.90 -15.08 -7.12
N HIS A 222 31.07 -14.72 -8.10
CA HIS A 222 31.38 -13.75 -9.13
C HIS A 222 30.08 -13.06 -9.59
N ALA A 223 30.21 -11.82 -10.04
CA ALA A 223 29.09 -11.08 -10.62
C ALA A 223 28.64 -11.70 -11.96
N PRO A 224 27.34 -11.69 -12.28
CA PRO A 224 26.76 -12.33 -13.48
C PRO A 224 27.15 -11.69 -14.84
N GLY A 225 27.95 -10.63 -14.85
CA GLY A 225 28.48 -10.01 -16.07
C GLY A 225 27.56 -8.94 -16.69
N ALA A 226 27.85 -8.58 -17.94
CA ALA A 226 27.18 -7.50 -18.65
C ALA A 226 25.67 -7.79 -18.85
N GLY A 227 24.83 -6.76 -18.68
CA GLY A 227 23.38 -6.87 -18.77
C GLY A 227 22.66 -7.15 -17.45
N SER A 228 23.41 -7.42 -16.37
CA SER A 228 22.85 -7.59 -15.02
C SER A 228 23.15 -6.40 -14.12
N HIS A 229 22.15 -5.96 -13.37
CA HIS A 229 22.27 -5.08 -12.21
C HIS A 229 21.10 -5.30 -11.25
N LEU A 230 21.26 -4.88 -9.99
CA LEU A 230 20.21 -4.92 -8.97
C LEU A 230 19.85 -3.49 -8.55
N ALA A 231 18.59 -3.10 -8.74
CA ALA A 231 18.08 -1.80 -8.32
C ALA A 231 17.42 -1.89 -6.94
N PHE A 232 17.73 -0.92 -6.09
CA PHE A 232 17.11 -0.71 -4.78
C PHE A 232 16.28 0.57 -4.79
N SER A 233 15.06 0.51 -4.27
CA SER A 233 14.22 1.69 -4.10
C SER A 233 14.81 2.63 -3.05
N ALA A 234 14.82 3.92 -3.35
CA ALA A 234 15.22 5.00 -2.47
C ALA A 234 14.01 5.83 -2.05
N SER A 235 14.03 6.36 -0.83
CA SER A 235 12.95 7.20 -0.30
C SER A 235 13.02 8.67 -0.74
N SER A 236 14.16 9.10 -1.28
CA SER A 236 14.34 10.45 -1.81
C SER A 236 15.52 10.52 -2.78
N ARG A 237 15.59 11.60 -3.58
CA ARG A 237 16.79 11.89 -4.39
C ARG A 237 18.05 12.03 -3.51
N ARG A 238 17.90 12.63 -2.33
CA ARG A 238 18.98 12.72 -1.33
C ARG A 238 19.45 11.33 -0.86
N ALA A 239 18.56 10.36 -0.73
CA ALA A 239 18.92 8.99 -0.39
C ALA A 239 19.72 8.32 -1.52
N VAL A 240 19.38 8.59 -2.79
CA VAL A 240 20.18 8.17 -3.95
C VAL A 240 21.58 8.81 -3.91
N ASP A 241 21.67 10.11 -3.61
CA ASP A 241 22.96 10.80 -3.46
C ASP A 241 23.80 10.20 -2.33
N ALA A 242 23.17 9.95 -1.18
CA ALA A 242 23.82 9.37 0.00
C ALA A 242 24.29 7.93 -0.26
N PHE A 243 23.50 7.11 -0.96
CA PHE A 243 23.86 5.77 -1.39
C PHE A 243 25.12 5.79 -2.26
N HIS A 244 25.17 6.68 -3.25
CA HIS A 244 26.32 6.81 -4.14
C HIS A 244 27.59 7.22 -3.37
N ALA A 245 27.48 8.24 -2.52
CA ALA A 245 28.59 8.68 -1.69
C ALA A 245 29.08 7.58 -0.73
N ALA A 246 28.16 6.86 -0.09
CA ALA A 246 28.47 5.74 0.79
C ALA A 246 29.19 4.61 0.04
N ALA A 247 28.74 4.28 -1.17
CA ALA A 247 29.35 3.24 -1.99
C ALA A 247 30.81 3.56 -2.30
N LEU A 248 31.10 4.79 -2.74
CA LEU A 248 32.46 5.25 -3.02
C LEU A 248 33.36 5.22 -1.77
N ALA A 249 32.81 5.63 -0.61
CA ALA A 249 33.55 5.61 0.65
C ALA A 249 33.89 4.21 1.14
N HIS A 250 33.12 3.18 0.74
CA HIS A 250 33.26 1.79 1.21
C HIS A 250 33.80 0.84 0.14
N GLY A 251 34.54 1.36 -0.84
CA GLY A 251 35.27 0.56 -1.82
C GLY A 251 34.49 0.15 -3.06
N GLY A 252 33.29 0.70 -3.25
CA GLY A 252 32.57 0.64 -4.52
C GLY A 252 33.13 1.62 -5.54
N MET A 253 32.81 1.36 -6.81
CA MET A 253 33.20 2.21 -7.94
C MET A 253 31.95 2.84 -8.57
N SER A 254 32.01 4.11 -8.95
CA SER A 254 30.89 4.71 -9.67
C SER A 254 30.77 4.13 -11.08
N ASP A 255 29.54 3.85 -11.49
CA ASP A 255 29.15 3.40 -12.83
C ASP A 255 28.06 4.32 -13.43
N GLY A 256 27.90 5.50 -12.84
CA GLY A 256 26.86 6.48 -13.16
C GLY A 256 26.54 7.36 -11.95
N ALA A 257 26.89 8.64 -12.01
CA ALA A 257 26.62 9.58 -10.93
C ALA A 257 25.11 9.78 -10.70
N PRO A 258 24.67 10.18 -9.49
CA PRO A 258 23.28 10.55 -9.23
C PRO A 258 22.76 11.58 -10.23
N GLY A 259 21.56 11.35 -10.76
CA GLY A 259 20.95 12.28 -11.71
C GLY A 259 19.66 11.76 -12.32
N LEU A 260 18.97 12.63 -13.04
CA LEU A 260 17.82 12.24 -13.84
C LEU A 260 18.22 11.29 -14.97
N ARG A 261 17.34 10.35 -15.30
CA ARG A 261 17.45 9.41 -16.42
C ARG A 261 16.22 9.54 -17.32
N PRO A 262 16.11 10.61 -18.14
CA PRO A 262 14.91 10.86 -18.96
C PRO A 262 14.55 9.75 -19.95
N HIS A 263 15.51 8.89 -20.29
CA HIS A 263 15.34 7.72 -21.16
C HIS A 263 14.69 6.52 -20.46
N TYR A 264 14.65 6.50 -19.12
CA TYR A 264 13.89 5.54 -18.30
C TYR A 264 12.53 6.11 -17.87
N GLY A 265 12.40 7.43 -17.81
CA GLY A 265 11.16 8.15 -17.48
C GLY A 265 11.45 9.59 -17.08
N PRO A 266 10.47 10.50 -17.15
CA PRO A 266 10.67 11.93 -16.89
C PRO A 266 11.18 12.22 -15.47
N ASP A 267 10.79 11.40 -14.49
CA ASP A 267 11.10 11.59 -13.08
C ASP A 267 12.03 10.53 -12.48
N TYR A 268 12.58 9.65 -13.32
CA TYR A 268 13.48 8.58 -12.89
C TYR A 268 14.81 9.18 -12.42
N TYR A 269 15.06 9.20 -11.12
CA TYR A 269 16.30 9.70 -10.54
C TYR A 269 17.10 8.54 -9.94
N ALA A 270 18.32 8.34 -10.43
CA ALA A 270 19.11 7.17 -10.07
C ALA A 270 20.61 7.41 -10.08
N CYS A 271 21.35 6.51 -9.44
CA CYS A 271 22.80 6.36 -9.52
C CYS A 271 23.17 4.88 -9.69
N PHE A 272 24.34 4.61 -10.26
CA PHE A 272 24.85 3.26 -10.51
C PHE A 272 26.24 3.12 -9.91
N VAL A 273 26.48 2.01 -9.24
CA VAL A 273 27.78 1.67 -8.64
C VAL A 273 28.09 0.19 -8.84
N VAL A 274 29.38 -0.14 -8.85
CA VAL A 274 29.87 -1.51 -8.81
C VAL A 274 30.37 -1.79 -7.40
N ASP A 275 29.89 -2.87 -6.79
CA ASP A 275 30.33 -3.29 -5.46
C ASP A 275 31.76 -3.90 -5.49
N PRO A 276 32.38 -4.17 -4.32
CA PRO A 276 33.73 -4.75 -4.25
C PRO A 276 33.90 -6.13 -4.89
N ASP A 277 32.79 -6.84 -5.19
CA ASP A 277 32.77 -8.16 -5.80
C ASP A 277 32.33 -8.14 -7.28
N GLY A 278 32.11 -6.94 -7.84
CA GLY A 278 31.80 -6.70 -9.24
C GLY A 278 30.31 -6.63 -9.56
N HIS A 279 29.42 -6.73 -8.56
CA HIS A 279 27.99 -6.62 -8.75
C HIS A 279 27.61 -5.18 -9.06
N ARG A 280 26.92 -4.97 -10.18
CA ARG A 280 26.37 -3.67 -10.54
C ARG A 280 25.08 -3.46 -9.77
N ILE A 281 25.00 -2.40 -9.00
CA ILE A 281 23.82 -2.06 -8.21
C ILE A 281 23.40 -0.60 -8.46
N GLU A 282 22.12 -0.36 -8.28
CA GLU A 282 21.47 0.91 -8.53
C GLU A 282 20.67 1.33 -7.30
N ALA A 283 20.62 2.64 -7.03
CA ALA A 283 19.60 3.23 -6.18
C ALA A 283 18.73 4.15 -7.04
N VAL A 284 17.41 4.00 -6.93
CA VAL A 284 16.43 4.67 -7.80
C VAL A 284 15.25 5.19 -6.99
N ILE A 285 14.71 6.34 -7.42
CA ILE A 285 13.39 6.81 -7.01
C ILE A 285 12.60 7.35 -8.21
N THR A 286 11.29 7.11 -8.19
CA THR A 286 10.31 7.72 -9.10
C THR A 286 9.26 8.52 -8.33
N THR A 287 8.60 9.49 -8.96
CA THR A 287 7.55 10.33 -8.34
C THR A 287 6.34 9.55 -7.83
N ALA A 288 6.06 8.37 -8.39
CA ALA A 288 5.03 7.46 -7.85
C ALA A 288 5.38 6.96 -6.43
N GLU A 289 6.65 7.00 -6.03
CA GLU A 289 7.16 6.59 -4.73
C GLU A 289 7.43 7.78 -3.78
N LEU A 290 7.34 9.04 -4.28
CA LEU A 290 7.45 10.25 -3.45
C LEU A 290 6.17 10.56 -2.69
N SER A 291 5.02 10.07 -3.15
CA SER A 291 3.71 10.28 -2.50
C SER A 291 3.45 9.38 -1.29
N THR A 292 4.35 8.45 -0.95
CA THR A 292 4.16 7.47 0.13
C THR A 292 4.90 7.79 1.44
N HIS A 293 5.71 8.85 1.51
CA HIS A 293 6.62 9.08 2.65
C HIS A 293 6.68 10.50 3.23
N GLU A 294 5.77 11.41 2.87
CA GLU A 294 5.59 12.68 3.60
C GLU A 294 4.23 12.71 4.31
N VAL A 295 4.13 12.06 5.47
CA VAL A 295 3.22 12.41 6.59
C VAL A 295 3.91 12.10 7.91
#